data_AF-K1YS82-F1
#
_entry.id   AF-K1YS82-F1
#
_cell.length_a   1.000
_cell.length_b   1.000
_cell.length_c   1.000
_cell.angle_alpha   90.00
_cell.angle_beta   90.00
_cell.angle_gamma   90.00
#
_symmetry.space_group_name_H-M   'P 1'
#
loop_
_entity.id
_entity.type
_entity.pdbx_description
1 polymer ?
#
loop_
_entity_poly.entity_id
_entity_poly.type
_entity_poly.pdbx_seq_one_letter_code
_entity_poly.pdbx_strand_id
1 'polypeptide(L)'
;MKISKGEVAKSKDKTFVRIGVDTLPDLPKDNTDRNRTSPFAFTGNKFEFRMVPSSGSISGPNVVLNTIVAESLDEIATRLEKCKDVNKEVAKIIKDVMKEHGRIIFNGDNYSENWAKEAAKRGLANTRSTVEALDALVTKKSETLFENYKVLTKEELHSRYEIYLETYAKQVNIEAKASIDMVQTLYVPAVIKYSSFLSKNIKNLKEVGVASDVQEKILSKITTLLTSAYDELQILKDDTKKAQAIKEIAEKSVFYRDKVFVSMKNLRKSIDELETIVAKEYWPVPSYADLTFRL
;
A
#
# COMPACT_ATOMS: atom_id res chain seq x y z
N MET A 1 -1.48 9.27 -28.92
CA MET A 1 -2.77 8.68 -29.36
C MET A 1 -3.28 9.41 -30.59
N LYS A 2 -4.10 8.80 -31.46
CA LYS A 2 -4.65 9.48 -32.67
C LYS A 2 -5.44 10.75 -32.33
N ILE A 3 -6.09 10.77 -31.16
CA ILE A 3 -6.87 11.91 -30.64
C ILE A 3 -6.00 13.15 -30.41
N SER A 4 -4.78 13.00 -29.86
CA SER A 4 -3.87 14.13 -29.65
C SER A 4 -3.37 14.74 -30.97
N LYS A 5 -3.52 14.02 -32.10
CA LYS A 5 -3.22 14.48 -33.46
C LYS A 5 -4.46 14.95 -34.24
N GLY A 6 -5.67 14.78 -33.70
CA GLY A 6 -6.93 15.10 -34.38
C GLY A 6 -7.31 14.09 -35.48
N GLU A 7 -6.78 12.87 -35.43
CA GLU A 7 -7.02 11.83 -36.44
C GLU A 7 -8.19 10.91 -36.06
N VAL A 8 -9.04 10.54 -37.04
CA VAL A 8 -10.19 9.65 -36.85
C VAL A 8 -9.73 8.20 -36.55
N ALA A 9 -10.24 7.59 -35.48
CA ALA A 9 -9.99 6.20 -35.13
C ALA A 9 -11.04 5.31 -35.83
N LYS A 10 -10.60 4.40 -36.71
CA LYS A 10 -11.45 3.37 -37.33
C LYS A 10 -11.13 2.00 -36.71
N SER A 11 -12.14 1.29 -36.20
CA SER A 11 -12.05 -0.10 -35.76
C SER A 11 -13.38 -0.81 -36.06
N LYS A 12 -13.33 -2.07 -36.53
CA LYS A 12 -14.50 -2.81 -37.04
C LYS A 12 -15.34 -3.52 -35.96
N ASP A 13 -14.78 -3.76 -34.77
CA ASP A 13 -15.36 -4.67 -33.76
C ASP A 13 -15.51 -4.09 -32.35
N LYS A 14 -15.59 -2.76 -32.20
CA LYS A 14 -15.77 -2.11 -30.89
C LYS A 14 -16.97 -1.19 -30.92
N THR A 15 -17.85 -1.28 -29.93
CA THR A 15 -18.81 -0.21 -29.64
C THR A 15 -18.04 1.06 -29.34
N PHE A 16 -18.47 2.19 -29.91
CA PHE A 16 -17.78 3.46 -29.73
C PHE A 16 -18.60 4.42 -28.86
N VAL A 17 -17.91 5.21 -28.03
CA VAL A 17 -18.53 6.33 -27.32
C VAL A 17 -18.63 7.50 -28.30
N ARG A 18 -19.86 7.92 -28.62
CA ARG A 18 -20.11 9.15 -29.37
C ARG A 18 -19.88 10.35 -28.44
N ILE A 19 -18.77 11.03 -28.64
CA ILE A 19 -18.57 12.38 -28.12
C ILE A 19 -19.40 13.27 -29.04
N GLY A 20 -20.39 14.00 -28.55
CA GLY A 20 -21.42 14.71 -29.34
C GLY A 20 -20.92 15.88 -30.23
N VAL A 21 -19.75 15.75 -30.84
CA VAL A 21 -19.12 16.69 -31.78
C VAL A 21 -18.66 15.88 -32.99
N ASP A 22 -19.15 16.22 -34.18
CA ASP A 22 -18.92 15.46 -35.43
C ASP A 22 -17.45 15.38 -35.88
N THR A 23 -16.57 16.20 -35.29
CA THR A 23 -15.16 16.33 -35.66
C THR A 23 -14.22 15.38 -34.91
N LEU A 24 -14.72 14.64 -33.91
CA LEU A 24 -13.88 13.80 -33.06
C LEU A 24 -13.92 12.32 -33.44
N PRO A 25 -12.77 11.61 -33.32
CA PRO A 25 -12.72 10.16 -33.43
C PRO A 25 -13.61 9.47 -32.39
N ASP A 26 -14.36 8.49 -32.87
CA ASP A 26 -15.07 7.52 -32.05
C ASP A 26 -14.11 6.77 -31.09
N LEU A 27 -14.41 6.78 -29.79
CA LEU A 27 -13.58 6.17 -28.75
C LEU A 27 -13.98 4.70 -28.52
N PRO A 28 -13.07 3.72 -28.62
CA PRO A 28 -13.40 2.33 -28.37
C PRO A 28 -13.87 2.14 -26.93
N LYS A 29 -15.10 1.65 -26.74
CA LYS A 29 -15.66 1.28 -25.44
C LYS A 29 -15.12 -0.09 -25.06
N ASP A 30 -14.30 -0.13 -24.01
CA ASP A 30 -13.96 -1.39 -23.35
C ASP A 30 -15.10 -1.74 -22.38
N ASN A 31 -15.89 -2.77 -22.73
CA ASN A 31 -16.97 -3.27 -21.90
C ASN A 31 -16.50 -4.40 -20.96
N THR A 32 -15.19 -4.71 -20.94
CA THR A 32 -14.68 -5.79 -20.12
C THR A 32 -14.01 -5.25 -18.86
N ASP A 33 -14.57 -5.57 -17.69
CA ASP A 33 -13.91 -5.40 -16.38
C ASP A 33 -12.74 -6.41 -16.21
N ARG A 34 -11.92 -6.56 -17.26
CA ARG A 34 -10.83 -7.54 -17.30
C ARG A 34 -9.55 -6.99 -16.68
N ASN A 35 -9.36 -5.66 -16.70
CA ASN A 35 -8.21 -5.06 -16.04
C ASN A 35 -8.56 -4.62 -14.60
N ARG A 36 -8.37 -5.54 -13.65
CA ARG A 36 -8.55 -5.29 -12.20
C ARG A 36 -7.31 -4.73 -11.49
N THR A 37 -6.24 -4.45 -12.24
CA THR A 37 -4.97 -3.97 -11.69
C THR A 37 -4.87 -2.44 -11.65
N SER A 38 -5.72 -1.73 -12.41
CA SER A 38 -5.69 -0.26 -12.47
C SER A 38 -6.23 0.39 -11.19
N PRO A 39 -5.60 1.48 -10.69
CA PRO A 39 -6.12 2.26 -9.57
C PRO A 39 -7.37 3.08 -9.93
N PHE A 40 -7.53 3.47 -11.21
CA PHE A 40 -8.64 4.28 -11.71
C PHE A 40 -9.13 3.67 -13.02
N ALA A 41 -10.35 3.13 -13.03
CA ALA A 41 -10.88 2.40 -14.19
C ALA A 41 -12.18 3.02 -14.70
N PHE A 42 -12.28 3.22 -16.01
CA PHE A 42 -13.56 3.56 -16.65
C PHE A 42 -14.28 2.27 -17.03
N THR A 43 -15.45 2.02 -16.42
CA THR A 43 -16.22 0.78 -16.63
C THR A 43 -17.45 0.99 -17.52
N GLY A 44 -17.39 1.98 -18.41
CA GLY A 44 -18.35 2.20 -19.49
C GLY A 44 -19.36 3.32 -19.24
N ASN A 45 -19.83 3.51 -18.01
CA ASN A 45 -20.71 4.63 -17.62
C ASN A 45 -20.28 5.33 -16.31
N LYS A 46 -19.24 4.83 -15.66
CA LYS A 46 -18.71 5.37 -14.40
C LYS A 46 -17.21 5.16 -14.33
N PHE A 47 -16.58 5.88 -13.40
CA PHE A 47 -15.23 5.60 -12.96
C PHE A 47 -15.25 4.84 -11.64
N GLU A 48 -14.31 3.91 -11.50
CA GLU A 48 -14.06 3.15 -10.28
C GLU A 48 -12.68 3.52 -9.74
N PHE A 49 -12.64 4.13 -8.56
CA PHE A 49 -11.41 4.39 -7.83
C PHE A 49 -11.13 3.24 -6.86
N ARG A 50 -10.06 2.49 -7.13
CA ARG A 50 -9.77 1.18 -6.52
C ARG A 50 -8.68 1.22 -5.45
N MET A 51 -8.17 2.41 -5.12
CA MET A 51 -7.09 2.58 -4.13
C MET A 51 -7.59 2.80 -2.69
N VAL A 52 -8.91 2.81 -2.46
CA VAL A 52 -9.46 3.02 -1.12
C VAL A 52 -9.30 1.74 -0.29
N PRO A 53 -8.66 1.79 0.90
CA PRO A 53 -8.52 0.61 1.75
C PRO A 53 -9.87 0.24 2.39
N SER A 54 -10.09 -1.04 2.66
CA SER A 54 -11.35 -1.55 3.23
C SER A 54 -11.67 -0.99 4.63
N SER A 55 -10.65 -0.62 5.40
CA SER A 55 -10.79 0.00 6.72
C SER A 55 -10.91 1.53 6.69
N GLY A 56 -10.71 2.15 5.52
CA GLY A 56 -10.69 3.60 5.37
C GLY A 56 -12.07 4.21 5.16
N SER A 57 -12.23 5.46 5.59
CA SER A 57 -13.41 6.25 5.21
C SER A 57 -13.34 6.66 3.74
N ILE A 58 -14.43 6.44 3.00
CA ILE A 58 -14.57 6.91 1.61
C ILE A 58 -14.63 8.45 1.50
N SER A 59 -14.89 9.14 2.62
CA SER A 59 -15.03 10.60 2.64
C SER A 59 -13.76 11.31 2.17
N GLY A 60 -12.59 10.91 2.69
CA GLY A 60 -11.30 11.54 2.32
C GLY A 60 -11.03 11.51 0.80
N PRO A 61 -11.02 10.32 0.17
CA PRO A 61 -10.92 10.21 -1.27
C PRO A 61 -11.99 11.01 -2.04
N ASN A 62 -13.24 11.01 -1.58
CA ASN A 62 -14.31 11.76 -2.23
C ASN A 62 -14.11 13.28 -2.15
N VAL A 63 -13.59 13.81 -1.03
CA VAL A 63 -13.22 15.23 -0.93
C VAL A 63 -12.19 15.55 -2.00
N VAL A 64 -11.10 14.79 -2.09
CA VAL A 64 -10.04 15.02 -3.08
C VAL A 64 -10.58 14.89 -4.51
N LEU A 65 -11.28 13.80 -4.83
CA LEU A 65 -11.79 13.52 -6.17
C LEU A 65 -12.80 14.57 -6.64
N ASN A 66 -13.73 14.99 -5.78
CA ASN A 66 -14.71 16.00 -6.16
C ASN A 66 -14.04 17.38 -6.34
N THR A 67 -13.04 17.74 -5.53
CA THR A 67 -12.32 19.01 -5.70
C THR A 67 -11.50 19.05 -7.00
N ILE A 68 -10.77 17.98 -7.36
CA ILE A 68 -10.01 17.98 -8.62
C ILE A 68 -10.92 17.94 -9.86
N VAL A 69 -12.10 17.32 -9.75
CA VAL A 69 -13.12 17.35 -10.82
C VAL A 69 -13.71 18.75 -10.94
N ALA A 70 -14.01 19.42 -9.82
CA ALA A 70 -14.45 20.81 -9.83
C ALA A 70 -13.41 21.72 -10.51
N GLU A 71 -12.12 21.55 -10.20
CA GLU A 71 -11.05 22.29 -10.87
C GLU A 71 -11.00 22.05 -12.37
N SER A 72 -11.06 20.79 -12.78
CA SER A 72 -11.07 20.44 -14.20
C SER A 72 -12.28 21.04 -14.94
N LEU A 73 -13.45 21.08 -14.29
CA LEU A 73 -14.67 21.64 -14.86
C LEU A 73 -14.63 23.17 -14.92
N ASP A 74 -14.06 23.85 -13.92
CA ASP A 74 -13.89 25.30 -13.91
C ASP A 74 -12.95 25.76 -15.05
N GLU A 75 -11.82 25.08 -15.24
CA GLU A 75 -10.90 25.36 -16.35
C GLU A 75 -11.60 25.22 -17.73
N ILE A 76 -12.42 24.19 -17.89
CA ILE A 76 -13.20 23.95 -19.11
C ILE A 76 -14.26 25.05 -19.28
N ALA A 77 -15.05 25.32 -18.24
CA ALA A 77 -16.13 26.31 -18.27
C ALA A 77 -15.57 27.71 -18.59
N THR A 78 -14.51 28.13 -17.91
CA THR A 78 -13.83 29.40 -18.13
C THR A 78 -13.37 29.58 -19.58
N ARG A 79 -12.91 28.51 -20.25
CA ARG A 79 -12.54 28.57 -21.68
C ARG A 79 -13.77 28.69 -22.59
N LEU A 80 -14.82 27.93 -22.30
CA LEU A 80 -16.03 27.92 -23.11
C LEU A 80 -16.80 29.24 -23.00
N GLU A 81 -16.87 29.86 -21.83
CA GLU A 81 -17.53 31.15 -21.61
C GLU A 81 -16.90 32.31 -22.40
N LYS A 82 -15.59 32.20 -22.68
CA LYS A 82 -14.84 33.22 -23.43
C LYS A 82 -14.84 32.99 -24.94
N CYS A 83 -15.38 31.87 -25.42
CA CYS A 83 -15.29 31.49 -26.83
C CYS A 83 -16.50 31.97 -27.65
N LYS A 84 -16.27 32.27 -28.93
CA LYS A 84 -17.34 32.63 -29.88
C LYS A 84 -17.96 31.42 -30.57
N ASP A 85 -17.17 30.37 -30.76
CA ASP A 85 -17.57 29.11 -31.40
C ASP A 85 -17.28 27.97 -30.42
N VAL A 86 -18.34 27.53 -29.75
CA VAL A 86 -18.28 26.50 -28.71
C VAL A 86 -17.78 25.18 -29.25
N ASN A 87 -18.26 24.74 -30.42
CA ASN A 87 -17.90 23.44 -30.99
C ASN A 87 -16.40 23.39 -31.33
N LYS A 88 -15.87 24.48 -31.89
CA LYS A 88 -14.44 24.59 -32.19
C LYS A 88 -13.60 24.62 -30.92
N GLU A 89 -14.03 25.33 -29.87
CA GLU A 89 -13.29 25.37 -28.61
C GLU A 89 -13.35 24.03 -27.87
N VAL A 90 -14.47 23.29 -27.88
CA VAL A 90 -14.58 21.94 -27.32
C VAL A 90 -13.57 20.99 -27.98
N ALA A 91 -13.49 20.98 -29.31
CA ALA A 91 -12.52 20.14 -30.02
C ALA A 91 -11.06 20.50 -29.64
N LYS A 92 -10.79 21.79 -29.43
CA LYS A 92 -9.48 22.28 -28.99
C LYS A 92 -9.17 21.85 -27.55
N ILE A 93 -10.10 22.02 -26.61
CA ILE A 93 -9.96 21.58 -25.22
C ILE A 93 -9.61 20.10 -25.15
N ILE A 94 -10.35 19.25 -25.88
CA ILE A 94 -10.11 17.80 -25.88
C ILE A 94 -8.71 17.46 -26.40
N LYS A 95 -8.25 18.16 -27.45
CA LYS A 95 -6.90 17.97 -27.99
C LYS A 95 -5.82 18.38 -26.99
N ASP A 96 -6.01 19.51 -26.32
CA ASP A 96 -5.07 20.04 -25.32
C ASP A 96 -4.99 19.08 -24.12
N VAL A 97 -6.13 18.67 -23.55
CA VAL A 97 -6.22 17.71 -22.44
C VAL A 97 -5.54 16.38 -22.79
N MET A 98 -5.78 15.84 -23.98
CA MET A 98 -5.15 14.60 -24.42
C MET A 98 -3.64 14.74 -24.62
N LYS A 99 -3.16 15.92 -25.00
CA LYS A 99 -1.73 16.20 -25.16
C LYS A 99 -1.04 16.34 -23.81
N GLU A 100 -1.65 17.04 -22.86
CA GLU A 100 -1.07 17.36 -21.55
C GLU A 100 -1.19 16.19 -20.56
N HIS A 101 -2.33 15.51 -20.55
CA HIS A 101 -2.65 14.49 -19.55
C HIS A 101 -2.67 13.06 -20.10
N GLY A 102 -2.61 12.86 -21.41
CA GLY A 102 -2.68 11.52 -22.03
C GLY A 102 -1.61 10.54 -21.54
N ARG A 103 -0.53 11.02 -20.93
CA ARG A 103 0.53 10.20 -20.29
C ARG A 103 0.02 9.29 -19.17
N ILE A 104 -1.08 9.66 -18.50
CA ILE A 104 -1.66 8.87 -17.38
C ILE A 104 -2.45 7.66 -17.85
N ILE A 105 -2.80 7.58 -19.15
CA ILE A 105 -3.63 6.50 -19.68
C ILE A 105 -2.76 5.27 -19.93
N PHE A 106 -3.10 4.17 -19.27
CA PHE A 106 -2.42 2.88 -19.41
C PHE A 106 -3.44 1.73 -19.34
N ASN A 107 -3.40 0.85 -20.33
CA ASN A 107 -4.35 -0.26 -20.49
C ASN A 107 -3.70 -1.64 -20.32
N GLY A 108 -2.46 -1.69 -19.83
CA GLY A 108 -1.71 -2.93 -19.60
C GLY A 108 -1.82 -3.44 -18.17
N ASP A 109 -0.92 -4.36 -17.82
CA ASP A 109 -0.78 -4.90 -16.47
C ASP A 109 -0.07 -3.90 -15.54
N ASN A 110 -0.81 -3.38 -14.55
CA ASN A 110 -0.31 -2.39 -13.61
C ASN A 110 0.54 -2.99 -12.48
N TYR A 111 0.61 -4.32 -12.34
CA TYR A 111 1.48 -4.98 -11.35
C TYR A 111 2.85 -5.32 -11.91
N SER A 112 3.04 -5.26 -13.22
CA SER A 112 4.31 -5.58 -13.86
C SER A 112 5.42 -4.60 -13.49
N GLU A 113 6.65 -5.11 -13.32
CA GLU A 113 7.84 -4.24 -13.15
C GLU A 113 8.09 -3.35 -14.37
N ASN A 114 7.68 -3.83 -15.56
CA ASN A 114 7.76 -3.06 -16.79
C ASN A 114 6.91 -1.78 -16.69
N TRP A 115 5.70 -1.88 -16.13
CA TRP A 115 4.88 -0.70 -15.90
C TRP A 115 5.53 0.25 -14.90
N ALA A 116 6.12 -0.24 -13.80
CA ALA A 116 6.80 0.63 -12.85
C ALA A 116 7.93 1.46 -13.50
N LYS A 117 8.72 0.84 -14.39
CA LYS A 117 9.78 1.53 -15.16
C LYS A 117 9.20 2.52 -16.17
N GLU A 118 8.12 2.14 -16.86
CA GLU A 118 7.46 3.00 -17.83
C GLU A 118 6.77 4.20 -17.18
N ALA A 119 6.05 3.99 -16.08
CA ALA A 119 5.41 5.04 -15.28
C ALA A 119 6.43 6.09 -14.83
N ALA A 120 7.61 5.66 -14.36
CA ALA A 120 8.71 6.56 -14.02
C ALA A 120 9.17 7.40 -15.22
N LYS A 121 9.36 6.79 -16.40
CA LYS A 121 9.68 7.52 -17.65
C LYS A 121 8.59 8.52 -18.05
N ARG A 122 7.33 8.21 -17.77
CA ARG A 122 6.18 9.09 -17.98
C ARG A 122 6.05 10.18 -16.90
N GLY A 123 6.91 10.19 -15.88
CA GLY A 123 6.86 11.12 -14.76
C GLY A 123 5.66 10.92 -13.85
N LEU A 124 5.17 9.68 -13.72
CA LEU A 124 4.08 9.32 -12.82
C LEU A 124 4.67 8.93 -11.45
N ALA A 125 4.07 9.44 -10.38
CA ALA A 125 4.51 9.14 -9.02
C ALA A 125 4.24 7.66 -8.69
N ASN A 126 5.16 7.05 -7.93
CA ASN A 126 5.03 5.69 -7.41
C ASN A 126 5.51 5.67 -5.96
N THR A 127 4.66 6.18 -5.06
CA THR A 127 4.97 6.30 -3.63
C THR A 127 4.53 5.03 -2.91
N ARG A 128 5.48 4.36 -2.24
CA ARG A 128 5.24 3.06 -1.57
C ARG A 128 5.08 3.17 -0.06
N SER A 129 5.41 4.32 0.52
CA SER A 129 5.37 4.58 1.95
C SER A 129 4.20 5.48 2.29
N THR A 130 3.41 5.11 3.31
CA THR A 130 2.38 6.00 3.87
C THR A 130 2.97 7.33 4.32
N VAL A 131 4.14 7.33 4.98
CA VAL A 131 4.82 8.54 5.45
C VAL A 131 5.07 9.51 4.29
N GLU A 132 5.76 9.07 3.23
CA GLU A 132 5.99 9.85 2.00
C GLU A 132 4.69 10.22 1.25
N ALA A 133 3.67 9.36 1.26
CA ALA A 133 2.42 9.64 0.56
C ALA A 133 1.65 10.79 1.23
N LEU A 134 1.79 10.95 2.54
CA LEU A 134 1.14 12.02 3.30
C LEU A 134 1.72 13.40 2.97
N ASP A 135 2.98 13.49 2.52
CA ASP A 135 3.60 14.74 2.07
C ASP A 135 2.80 15.41 0.93
N ALA A 136 2.05 14.63 0.16
CA ALA A 136 1.18 15.14 -0.90
C ALA A 136 0.11 16.13 -0.38
N LEU A 137 -0.30 16.04 0.88
CA LEU A 137 -1.28 16.94 1.49
C LEU A 137 -0.76 18.36 1.70
N VAL A 138 0.54 18.50 1.97
CA VAL A 138 1.18 19.78 2.33
C VAL A 138 2.01 20.37 1.20
N THR A 139 1.80 19.88 -0.03
CA THR A 139 2.42 20.48 -1.22
C THR A 139 1.73 21.79 -1.57
N LYS A 140 2.49 22.75 -2.14
CA LYS A 140 1.89 24.02 -2.58
C LYS A 140 0.77 23.82 -3.61
N LYS A 141 0.85 22.76 -4.42
CA LYS A 141 -0.21 22.38 -5.37
C LYS A 141 -1.51 22.02 -4.63
N SER A 142 -1.43 21.17 -3.60
CA SER A 142 -2.60 20.78 -2.81
C SER A 142 -3.16 21.97 -2.02
N GLU A 143 -2.30 22.78 -1.41
CA GLU A 143 -2.72 24.00 -0.71
C GLU A 143 -3.53 24.92 -1.63
N THR A 144 -2.98 25.26 -2.80
CA THR A 144 -3.66 26.12 -3.77
C THR A 144 -4.98 25.52 -4.27
N LEU A 145 -5.01 24.21 -4.57
CA LEU A 145 -6.24 23.53 -4.99
C LEU A 145 -7.35 23.69 -3.95
N PHE A 146 -7.09 23.32 -2.70
CA PHE A 146 -8.14 23.33 -1.68
C PHE A 146 -8.54 24.75 -1.26
N GLU A 147 -7.60 25.70 -1.22
CA GLU A 147 -7.88 27.11 -0.90
C GLU A 147 -8.76 27.77 -1.97
N ASN A 148 -8.45 27.57 -3.26
CA ASN A 148 -9.20 28.15 -4.37
C ASN A 148 -10.69 27.76 -4.33
N TYR A 149 -10.97 26.51 -3.99
CA TYR A 149 -12.33 25.98 -3.90
C TYR A 149 -12.95 26.10 -2.51
N LYS A 150 -12.25 26.72 -1.54
CA LYS A 150 -12.70 26.90 -0.14
C LYS A 150 -13.11 25.58 0.52
N VAL A 151 -12.40 24.50 0.20
CA VAL A 151 -12.70 23.15 0.71
C VAL A 151 -11.91 22.87 1.99
N LEU A 152 -10.62 23.24 2.00
CA LEU A 152 -9.75 23.19 3.18
C LEU A 152 -8.79 24.39 3.15
N THR A 153 -8.45 24.93 4.32
CA THR A 153 -7.36 25.90 4.45
C THR A 153 -6.00 25.22 4.53
N LYS A 154 -4.93 26.00 4.37
CA LYS A 154 -3.57 25.53 4.61
C LYS A 154 -3.42 24.92 6.01
N GLU A 155 -3.90 25.60 7.04
CA GLU A 155 -3.80 25.12 8.43
C GLU A 155 -4.52 23.79 8.63
N GLU A 156 -5.69 23.60 7.98
CA GLU A 156 -6.43 22.33 8.03
C GLU A 156 -5.69 21.20 7.32
N LEU A 157 -5.02 21.46 6.20
CA LEU A 157 -4.19 20.47 5.49
C LEU A 157 -3.00 20.02 6.33
N HIS A 158 -2.26 20.98 6.91
CA HIS A 158 -1.12 20.69 7.77
C HIS A 158 -1.56 19.95 9.05
N SER A 159 -2.68 20.35 9.65
CA SER A 159 -3.24 19.65 10.81
C SER A 159 -3.60 18.19 10.47
N ARG A 160 -4.20 17.94 9.30
CA ARG A 160 -4.52 16.57 8.84
C ARG A 160 -3.27 15.75 8.59
N TYR A 161 -2.25 16.34 7.98
CA TYR A 161 -0.95 15.70 7.76
C TYR A 161 -0.33 15.23 9.08
N GLU A 162 -0.27 16.09 10.09
CA GLU A 162 0.24 15.73 11.42
C GLU A 162 -0.58 14.63 12.09
N ILE A 163 -1.92 14.74 12.07
CA ILE A 163 -2.82 13.72 12.67
C ILE A 163 -2.65 12.36 11.99
N TYR A 164 -2.51 12.33 10.65
CA TYR A 164 -2.34 11.08 9.92
C TYR A 164 -0.97 10.44 10.17
N LEU A 165 0.09 11.24 10.26
CA LEU A 165 1.40 10.76 10.69
C LEU A 165 1.36 10.21 12.12
N GLU A 166 0.69 10.92 13.03
CA GLU A 166 0.52 10.45 14.40
C GLU A 166 -0.27 9.14 14.47
N THR A 167 -1.33 9.02 13.69
CA THR A 167 -2.12 7.78 13.58
C THR A 167 -1.26 6.63 13.06
N TYR A 168 -0.46 6.86 12.03
CA TYR A 168 0.49 5.87 11.50
C TYR A 168 1.51 5.44 12.57
N ALA A 169 2.17 6.41 13.22
CA ALA A 169 3.16 6.13 14.26
C ALA A 169 2.56 5.37 15.45
N LYS A 170 1.34 5.73 15.88
CA LYS A 170 0.59 5.04 16.94
C LYS A 170 0.26 3.60 16.54
N GLN A 171 -0.22 3.37 15.33
CA GLN A 171 -0.56 2.04 14.84
C GLN A 171 0.68 1.13 14.85
N VAL A 172 1.79 1.56 14.24
CA VAL A 172 3.04 0.76 14.22
C VAL A 172 3.57 0.51 15.63
N ASN A 173 3.47 1.49 16.55
CA ASN A 173 3.85 1.30 17.95
C ASN A 173 3.00 0.25 18.67
N ILE A 174 1.69 0.22 18.42
CA ILE A 174 0.79 -0.80 19.00
C ILE A 174 1.15 -2.18 18.46
N GLU A 175 1.36 -2.32 17.15
CA GLU A 175 1.76 -3.57 16.52
C GLU A 175 3.12 -4.07 17.03
N ALA A 176 4.09 -3.16 17.21
CA ALA A 176 5.40 -3.47 17.78
C ALA A 176 5.29 -3.97 19.22
N LYS A 177 4.51 -3.29 20.06
CA LYS A 177 4.27 -3.70 21.45
C LYS A 177 3.56 -5.05 21.54
N ALA A 178 2.55 -5.28 20.71
CA ALA A 178 1.86 -6.57 20.63
C ALA A 178 2.83 -7.69 20.21
N SER A 179 3.68 -7.43 19.20
CA SER A 179 4.70 -8.39 18.73
C SER A 179 5.70 -8.73 19.84
N ILE A 180 6.20 -7.71 20.56
CA ILE A 180 7.09 -7.89 21.72
C ILE A 180 6.41 -8.76 22.78
N ASP A 181 5.19 -8.42 23.16
CA ASP A 181 4.45 -9.14 24.20
C ASP A 181 4.22 -10.61 23.81
N MET A 182 3.70 -10.86 22.60
CA MET A 182 3.45 -12.21 22.10
C MET A 182 4.73 -13.06 22.05
N VAL A 183 5.85 -12.49 21.57
CA VAL A 183 7.13 -13.23 21.54
C VAL A 183 7.62 -13.58 22.93
N GLN A 184 7.52 -12.64 23.88
CA GLN A 184 8.00 -12.87 25.24
C GLN A 184 7.14 -13.84 26.04
N THR A 185 5.82 -13.74 25.92
CA THR A 185 4.88 -14.43 26.80
C THR A 185 4.33 -15.73 26.20
N LEU A 186 4.28 -15.83 24.86
CA LEU A 186 3.71 -16.98 24.16
C LEU A 186 4.80 -17.79 23.45
N TYR A 187 5.49 -17.19 22.46
CA TYR A 187 6.35 -17.94 21.54
C TYR A 187 7.62 -18.46 22.22
N VAL A 188 8.41 -17.61 22.88
CA VAL A 188 9.66 -18.03 23.53
C VAL A 188 9.42 -19.13 24.57
N PRO A 189 8.43 -19.03 25.49
CA PRO A 189 8.13 -20.09 26.44
C PRO A 189 7.70 -21.41 25.77
N ALA A 190 6.89 -21.35 24.72
CA ALA A 190 6.47 -22.52 23.95
C ALA A 190 7.67 -23.25 23.32
N VAL A 191 8.56 -22.51 22.68
CA VAL A 191 9.77 -23.05 22.03
C VAL A 191 10.72 -23.65 23.06
N ILE A 192 10.89 -23.02 24.23
CA ILE A 192 11.72 -23.56 25.33
C ILE A 192 11.14 -24.88 25.86
N LYS A 193 9.81 -24.98 26.01
CA LYS A 193 9.14 -26.22 26.44
C LYS A 193 9.40 -27.36 25.44
N TYR A 194 9.24 -27.11 24.14
CA TYR A 194 9.51 -28.11 23.11
C TYR A 194 11.00 -28.49 23.04
N SER A 195 11.91 -27.51 23.18
CA SER A 195 13.35 -27.76 23.25
C SER A 195 13.71 -28.65 24.44
N SER A 196 13.05 -28.45 25.58
CA SER A 196 13.24 -29.26 26.78
C SER A 196 12.74 -30.70 26.59
N PHE A 197 11.62 -30.88 25.87
CA PHE A 197 11.11 -32.19 25.49
C PHE A 197 12.11 -32.94 24.59
N LEU A 198 12.62 -32.29 23.54
CA LEU A 198 13.63 -32.87 22.65
C LEU A 198 14.92 -33.23 23.40
N SER A 199 15.39 -32.34 24.29
CA SER A 199 16.59 -32.59 25.09
C SER A 199 16.44 -33.81 26.00
N LYS A 200 15.29 -34.00 26.64
CA LYS A 200 14.99 -35.22 27.43
C LYS A 200 14.97 -36.46 26.55
N ASN A 201 14.34 -36.39 25.37
CA ASN A 201 14.30 -37.50 24.42
C ASN A 201 15.71 -37.94 23.98
N ILE A 202 16.58 -36.97 23.66
CA ILE A 202 17.99 -37.22 23.29
C ILE A 202 18.73 -37.92 24.43
N LYS A 203 18.58 -37.46 25.68
CA LYS A 203 19.21 -38.10 26.85
C LYS A 203 18.76 -39.56 27.00
N ASN A 204 17.46 -39.81 26.94
CA ASN A 204 16.91 -41.16 27.08
C ASN A 204 17.41 -42.10 25.98
N LEU A 205 17.50 -41.63 24.73
CA LEU A 205 18.01 -42.44 23.61
C LEU A 205 19.50 -42.79 23.78
N LYS A 206 20.30 -41.83 24.25
CA LYS A 206 21.72 -42.07 24.54
C LYS A 206 21.93 -43.05 25.69
N GLU A 207 21.10 -42.99 26.72
CA GLU A 207 21.15 -43.93 27.85
C GLU A 207 20.89 -45.38 27.42
N VAL A 208 20.02 -45.60 26.43
CA VAL A 208 19.75 -46.93 25.86
C VAL A 208 20.67 -47.30 24.69
N GLY A 209 21.68 -46.47 24.38
CA GLY A 209 22.68 -46.74 23.34
C GLY A 209 22.18 -46.57 21.90
N VAL A 210 21.12 -45.78 21.68
CA VAL A 210 20.54 -45.52 20.34
C VAL A 210 20.94 -44.13 19.84
N ALA A 211 21.21 -44.01 18.54
CA ALA A 211 21.56 -42.73 17.91
C ALA A 211 20.39 -41.74 17.90
N SER A 212 20.70 -40.45 18.10
CA SER A 212 19.73 -39.34 18.23
C SER A 212 19.96 -38.21 17.20
N ASP A 213 20.57 -38.53 16.06
CA ASP A 213 21.04 -37.54 15.07
C ASP A 213 19.95 -36.58 14.57
N VAL A 214 18.73 -37.08 14.40
CA VAL A 214 17.60 -36.28 13.90
C VAL A 214 17.16 -35.27 14.96
N GLN A 215 16.97 -35.72 16.20
CA GLN A 215 16.55 -34.90 17.33
C GLN A 215 17.58 -33.83 17.65
N GLU A 216 18.88 -34.18 17.59
CA GLU A 216 19.97 -33.23 17.79
C GLU A 216 20.00 -32.14 16.73
N LYS A 217 19.82 -32.49 15.45
CA LYS A 217 19.74 -31.51 14.36
C LYS A 217 18.53 -30.57 14.52
N ILE A 218 17.37 -31.11 14.89
CA ILE A 218 16.16 -30.31 15.14
C ILE A 218 16.39 -29.37 16.32
N LEU A 219 16.90 -29.89 17.44
CA LEU A 219 17.17 -29.08 18.64
C LEU A 219 18.19 -27.98 18.35
N SER A 220 19.28 -28.29 17.65
CA SER A 220 20.29 -27.31 17.25
C SER A 220 19.68 -26.19 16.41
N LYS A 221 18.86 -26.52 15.41
CA LYS A 221 18.18 -25.53 14.57
C LYS A 221 17.24 -24.65 15.40
N ILE A 222 16.45 -25.25 16.31
CA ILE A 222 15.56 -24.50 17.20
C ILE A 222 16.35 -23.55 18.11
N THR A 223 17.45 -24.01 18.71
CA THR A 223 18.27 -23.18 19.58
C THR A 223 18.86 -21.99 18.82
N THR A 224 19.38 -22.20 17.60
CA THR A 224 19.88 -21.10 16.76
C THR A 224 18.78 -20.08 16.46
N LEU A 225 17.61 -20.53 16.00
CA LEU A 225 16.49 -19.64 15.69
C LEU A 225 15.94 -18.93 16.93
N LEU A 226 15.89 -19.60 18.08
CA LEU A 226 15.46 -19.00 19.34
C LEU A 226 16.42 -17.90 19.80
N THR A 227 17.73 -18.11 19.66
CA THR A 227 18.73 -17.06 19.91
C THR A 227 18.52 -15.87 18.99
N SER A 228 18.40 -16.10 17.67
CA SER A 228 18.14 -15.03 16.70
C SER A 228 16.86 -14.26 17.01
N ALA A 229 15.75 -14.96 17.30
CA ALA A 229 14.49 -14.32 17.68
C ALA A 229 14.61 -13.49 18.96
N TYR A 230 15.40 -13.96 19.95
CA TYR A 230 15.60 -13.22 21.20
C TYR A 230 16.45 -11.96 20.98
N ASP A 231 17.48 -12.02 20.14
CA ASP A 231 18.31 -10.85 19.79
C ASP A 231 17.49 -9.81 19.00
N GLU A 232 16.73 -10.26 18.00
CA GLU A 232 15.81 -9.40 17.23
C GLU A 232 14.73 -8.77 18.10
N LEU A 233 14.23 -9.49 19.11
CA LEU A 233 13.31 -8.95 20.10
C LEU A 233 13.94 -7.81 20.91
N GLN A 234 15.21 -7.92 21.32
CA GLN A 234 15.88 -6.81 22.03
C GLN A 234 16.05 -5.60 21.11
N ILE A 235 16.44 -5.81 19.85
CA ILE A 235 16.52 -4.73 18.85
C ILE A 235 15.17 -4.04 18.71
N LEU A 236 14.08 -4.79 18.55
CA LEU A 236 12.73 -4.21 18.43
C LEU A 236 12.32 -3.41 19.67
N LYS A 237 12.65 -3.90 20.88
CA LYS A 237 12.38 -3.16 22.12
C LYS A 237 13.14 -1.84 22.17
N ASP A 238 14.41 -1.85 21.81
CA ASP A 238 15.26 -0.66 21.84
C ASP A 238 14.83 0.35 20.77
N ASP A 239 14.52 -0.11 19.56
CA ASP A 239 13.99 0.74 18.50
C ASP A 239 12.64 1.34 18.91
N THR A 240 11.75 0.56 19.53
CA THR A 240 10.45 1.07 20.01
C THR A 240 10.64 2.15 21.08
N LYS A 241 11.59 1.98 22.01
CA LYS A 241 11.92 3.01 23.02
C LYS A 241 12.50 4.27 22.38
N LYS A 242 13.44 4.12 21.45
CA LYS A 242 14.03 5.25 20.70
C LYS A 242 12.97 6.02 19.93
N ALA A 243 12.08 5.32 19.23
CA ALA A 243 10.98 5.91 18.47
C ALA A 243 10.06 6.76 19.37
N GLN A 244 9.76 6.28 20.58
CA GLN A 244 8.92 7.01 21.53
C GLN A 244 9.55 8.32 22.02
N ALA A 245 10.89 8.36 22.15
CA ALA A 245 11.63 9.52 22.59
C ALA A 245 11.70 10.65 21.54
N ILE A 246 11.41 10.37 20.27
CA ILE A 246 11.37 11.38 19.21
C ILE A 246 10.14 12.27 19.39
N LYS A 247 10.37 13.59 19.41
CA LYS A 247 9.33 14.62 19.61
C LYS A 247 8.64 14.99 18.30
N GLU A 248 9.43 15.27 17.26
CA GLU A 248 8.91 15.70 15.96
C GLU A 248 8.19 14.55 15.25
N ILE A 249 6.94 14.79 14.85
CA ILE A 249 6.07 13.71 14.38
C ILE A 249 6.49 13.14 13.02
N ALA A 250 7.04 13.98 12.15
CA ALA A 250 7.56 13.56 10.85
C ALA A 250 8.79 12.64 11.04
N GLU A 251 9.78 13.07 11.82
CA GLU A 251 10.97 12.27 12.14
C GLU A 251 10.59 10.96 12.85
N LYS A 252 9.64 11.04 13.79
CA LYS A 252 9.11 9.88 14.51
C LYS A 252 8.49 8.87 13.55
N SER A 253 7.68 9.32 12.60
CA SER A 253 7.02 8.47 11.61
C SER A 253 8.02 7.82 10.66
N VAL A 254 9.04 8.55 10.22
CA VAL A 254 10.17 8.02 9.44
C VAL A 254 10.92 6.95 10.23
N PHE A 255 11.20 7.18 11.52
CA PHE A 255 11.88 6.20 12.36
C PHE A 255 11.04 4.94 12.56
N TYR A 256 9.72 5.06 12.78
CA TYR A 256 8.83 3.91 12.84
C TYR A 256 8.84 3.09 11.54
N ARG A 257 8.82 3.76 10.38
CA ARG A 257 8.89 3.11 9.06
C ARG A 257 10.22 2.40 8.82
N ASP A 258 11.35 3.06 9.09
CA ASP A 258 12.67 2.60 8.66
C ASP A 258 13.36 1.69 9.67
N LYS A 259 12.98 1.77 10.95
CA LYS A 259 13.58 0.98 12.04
C LYS A 259 12.58 0.02 12.65
N VAL A 260 11.54 0.52 13.30
CA VAL A 260 10.61 -0.32 14.08
C VAL A 260 9.91 -1.36 13.18
N PHE A 261 9.38 -0.94 12.04
CA PHE A 261 8.70 -1.84 11.10
C PHE A 261 9.64 -2.90 10.50
N VAL A 262 10.90 -2.52 10.24
CA VAL A 262 11.93 -3.46 9.75
C VAL A 262 12.32 -4.47 10.84
N SER A 263 12.53 -4.01 12.07
CA SER A 263 12.84 -4.87 13.22
C SER A 263 11.70 -5.83 13.54
N MET A 264 10.44 -5.40 13.43
CA MET A 264 9.27 -6.29 13.52
C MET A 264 9.28 -7.38 12.44
N LYS A 265 9.59 -7.01 11.19
CA LYS A 265 9.63 -7.97 10.07
C LYS A 265 10.73 -9.01 10.25
N ASN A 266 11.90 -8.60 10.73
CA ASN A 266 13.01 -9.52 11.01
C ASN A 266 12.64 -10.50 12.13
N LEU A 267 12.13 -9.98 13.26
CA LEU A 267 11.64 -10.80 14.37
C LEU A 267 10.59 -11.83 13.91
N ARG A 268 9.63 -11.37 13.10
CA ARG A 268 8.59 -12.24 12.54
C ARG A 268 9.19 -13.38 11.72
N LYS A 269 10.21 -13.13 10.91
CA LYS A 269 10.84 -14.17 10.08
C LYS A 269 11.36 -15.33 10.93
N SER A 270 12.04 -15.04 12.04
CA SER A 270 12.54 -16.07 12.95
C SER A 270 11.41 -16.86 13.62
N ILE A 271 10.31 -16.19 14.00
CA ILE A 271 9.13 -16.85 14.58
C ILE A 271 8.41 -17.72 13.54
N ASP A 272 8.22 -17.24 12.31
CA ASP A 272 7.60 -17.99 11.22
C ASP A 272 8.43 -19.25 10.89
N GLU A 273 9.77 -19.17 10.92
CA GLU A 273 10.63 -20.35 10.76
C GLU A 273 10.50 -21.36 11.91
N LEU A 274 10.37 -20.88 13.15
CA LEU A 274 10.12 -21.73 14.33
C LEU A 274 8.78 -22.46 14.25
N GLU A 275 7.72 -21.82 13.74
CA GLU A 275 6.40 -22.44 13.54
C GLU A 275 6.49 -23.73 12.70
N THR A 276 7.39 -23.76 11.71
CA THR A 276 7.54 -24.92 10.82
C THR A 276 8.21 -26.14 11.47
N ILE A 277 8.85 -25.96 12.63
CA ILE A 277 9.69 -26.99 13.27
C ILE A 277 9.09 -27.42 14.62
N VAL A 278 8.44 -26.50 15.33
CA VAL A 278 7.81 -26.77 16.62
C VAL A 278 6.53 -27.56 16.40
N ALA A 279 6.34 -28.64 17.16
CA ALA A 279 5.14 -29.45 17.05
C ALA A 279 3.89 -28.63 17.42
N LYS A 280 2.80 -28.84 16.68
CA LYS A 280 1.55 -28.07 16.81
C LYS A 280 0.99 -28.03 18.23
N GLU A 281 1.14 -29.11 18.99
CA GLU A 281 0.68 -29.20 20.39
C GLU A 281 1.38 -28.22 21.34
N TYR A 282 2.61 -27.79 21.01
CA TYR A 282 3.36 -26.81 21.77
C TYR A 282 3.20 -25.39 21.22
N TRP A 283 2.70 -25.23 19.99
CA TRP A 283 2.59 -23.91 19.36
C TRP A 283 1.41 -23.11 19.97
N PRO A 284 1.63 -21.87 20.43
CA PRO A 284 0.67 -21.20 21.31
C PRO A 284 -0.48 -20.49 20.59
N VAL A 285 -0.46 -20.42 19.25
CA VAL A 285 -1.45 -19.70 18.44
C VAL A 285 -1.96 -20.55 17.28
N PRO A 286 -3.16 -20.26 16.75
CA PRO A 286 -3.65 -20.93 15.54
C PRO A 286 -2.73 -20.68 14.34
N SER A 287 -2.50 -21.71 13.53
CA SER A 287 -1.79 -21.55 12.26
C SER A 287 -2.67 -20.81 11.23
N TYR A 288 -2.06 -20.31 10.16
CA TYR A 288 -2.81 -19.74 9.03
C TYR A 288 -3.84 -20.70 8.44
N ALA A 289 -3.54 -22.00 8.40
CA ALA A 289 -4.49 -23.00 7.92
C ALA A 289 -5.71 -23.13 8.85
N ASP A 290 -5.49 -23.01 10.16
CA ASP A 290 -6.58 -23.03 11.14
C ASP A 290 -7.47 -21.79 11.00
N LEU A 291 -6.86 -20.60 10.87
CA LEU A 291 -7.58 -19.32 10.69
C LEU A 291 -8.35 -19.24 9.36
N THR A 292 -7.88 -19.90 8.31
CA THR A 292 -8.45 -19.74 6.96
C THR A 292 -9.48 -20.83 6.61
N PHE A 293 -9.29 -22.06 7.10
CA PHE A 293 -10.06 -23.22 6.63
C PHE A 293 -10.76 -24.04 7.72
N ARG A 294 -10.52 -23.73 9.01
CA ARG A 294 -11.00 -24.55 10.13
C ARG A 294 -11.79 -23.76 11.18
N LEU A 295 -12.24 -22.56 10.82
CA LEU A 295 -13.20 -21.76 11.61
C LEU A 295 -14.61 -22.35 11.52
#